data_AF-A0A2K0U1T3-F1
#
_entry.id   AF-A0A2K0U1T3-F1
#
_cell.length_a   1.000
_cell.length_b   1.000
_cell.length_c   1.000
_cell.angle_alpha   90.00
_cell.angle_beta   90.00
_cell.angle_gamma   90.00
#
_symmetry.space_group_name_H-M   'P 1'
#
loop_
_entity.id
_entity.type
_entity.pdbx_description
1 polymer ?
#
loop_
_entity_poly.entity_id
_entity_poly.type
_entity_poly.pdbx_seq_one_letter_code
_entity_poly.pdbx_strand_id
1 'polypeptide(L)'
;MSHETRQPTTVIEMTQPWSAAWSGRHRNDQEITRKITAAHEDTAFNIVKQWQDTRSVSIGSRAETIHPEGYERVITIVSHTRNPDYTKTKKDWSGRSSFNWQGSGSVTFKVDSFAEKQPE
;
A
#
# COMPACT_ATOMS: atom_id res chain seq x y z
N MET A 1 -27.99 9.06 11.35
CA MET A 1 -26.81 9.91 11.55
C MET A 1 -26.25 10.22 10.19
N SER A 2 -26.36 11.48 9.76
CA SER A 2 -25.90 11.97 8.46
C SER A 2 -24.37 11.82 8.44
N HIS A 3 -23.85 10.87 7.66
CA HIS A 3 -22.46 10.96 7.24
C HIS A 3 -22.38 12.17 6.32
N GLU A 4 -22.12 13.35 6.89
CA GLU A 4 -21.53 14.44 6.11
C GLU A 4 -20.22 13.87 5.55
N THR A 5 -20.26 13.47 4.28
CA THR A 5 -19.06 13.09 3.56
C THR A 5 -18.21 14.36 3.47
N ARG A 6 -17.29 14.56 4.43
CA ARG A 6 -16.30 15.65 4.38
C ARG A 6 -15.75 15.65 2.96
N GLN A 7 -15.80 16.80 2.27
CA GLN A 7 -15.19 16.91 0.95
C GLN A 7 -13.68 17.07 1.10
N PRO A 8 -12.87 16.37 0.28
CA PRO A 8 -11.43 16.56 0.31
C PRO A 8 -11.08 17.96 -0.17
N THR A 9 -10.13 18.60 0.50
CA THR A 9 -9.57 19.89 0.10
C THR A 9 -8.64 19.76 -1.10
N THR A 10 -8.01 18.60 -1.26
CA THR A 10 -7.09 18.33 -2.37
C THR A 10 -7.12 16.85 -2.71
N VAL A 11 -7.10 16.54 -4.01
CA VAL A 11 -7.03 15.17 -4.53
C VAL A 11 -5.79 15.05 -5.39
N ILE A 12 -4.93 14.08 -5.06
CA ILE A 12 -3.69 13.82 -5.80
C ILE A 12 -3.72 12.38 -6.30
N GLU A 13 -3.48 12.19 -7.59
CA GLU A 13 -3.19 10.87 -8.15
C GLU A 13 -1.69 10.72 -8.41
N MET A 14 -1.12 9.59 -8.01
CA MET A 14 0.30 9.32 -8.19
C MET A 14 0.56 7.85 -8.52
N THR A 15 1.53 7.59 -9.39
CA THR A 15 1.94 6.24 -9.77
C THR A 15 3.36 5.97 -9.30
N GLN A 16 3.57 4.83 -8.64
CA GLN A 16 4.77 4.54 -7.87
C GLN A 16 5.21 3.10 -8.05
N PRO A 17 6.52 2.82 -8.09
CA PRO A 17 7.00 1.44 -8.17
C PRO A 17 6.74 0.69 -6.86
N TRP A 18 6.54 -0.62 -6.96
CA TRP A 18 6.48 -1.52 -5.81
C TRP A 18 7.23 -2.82 -6.11
N SER A 19 7.66 -3.50 -5.05
CA SER A 19 8.24 -4.84 -5.14
C SER A 19 7.91 -5.65 -3.89
N ALA A 20 7.77 -6.96 -4.04
CA ALA A 20 7.48 -7.88 -2.95
C ALA A 20 8.06 -9.27 -3.24
N ALA A 21 8.26 -10.05 -2.17
CA ALA A 21 8.71 -11.44 -2.28
C ALA A 21 8.05 -12.32 -1.21
N TRP A 22 7.93 -13.61 -1.53
CA TRP A 22 7.41 -14.63 -0.63
C TRP A 22 8.12 -15.96 -0.84
N SER A 23 8.36 -16.70 0.24
CA SER A 23 8.96 -18.03 0.22
C SER A 23 8.14 -19.00 1.06
N GLY A 24 7.96 -20.22 0.58
CA GLY A 24 7.20 -21.27 1.27
C GLY A 24 7.55 -22.67 0.77
N ARG A 25 6.84 -23.70 1.27
CA ARG A 25 7.04 -25.10 0.82
C ARG A 25 6.31 -25.43 -0.49
N HIS A 26 5.21 -24.74 -0.74
CA HIS A 26 4.38 -24.87 -1.94
C HIS A 26 3.87 -23.48 -2.34
N ARG A 27 3.31 -23.34 -3.55
CA ARG A 27 2.68 -22.10 -3.99
C ARG A 27 1.47 -21.78 -3.12
N ASN A 28 1.41 -20.56 -2.58
CA ASN A 28 0.26 -20.06 -1.82
C ASN A 28 -0.12 -18.67 -2.35
N ASP A 29 -1.18 -18.61 -3.15
CA ASP A 29 -1.61 -17.37 -3.80
C ASP A 29 -2.21 -16.36 -2.81
N GLN A 30 -2.77 -16.82 -1.68
CA GLN A 30 -3.26 -15.94 -0.63
C GLN A 30 -2.12 -15.19 0.05
N GLU A 31 -1.01 -15.88 0.35
CA GLU A 31 0.19 -15.26 0.91
C GLU A 31 0.86 -14.30 -0.08
N ILE A 32 0.94 -14.68 -1.36
CA ILE A 32 1.43 -13.79 -2.42
C ILE A 32 0.58 -12.52 -2.49
N THR A 33 -0.74 -12.65 -2.49
CA THR A 33 -1.67 -11.51 -2.52
C THR A 33 -1.47 -10.62 -1.29
N ARG A 34 -1.35 -11.21 -0.10
CA ARG A 34 -1.05 -10.46 1.13
C ARG A 34 0.26 -9.68 1.04
N LYS A 35 1.30 -10.26 0.44
CA LYS A 35 2.58 -9.58 0.20
C LYS A 35 2.46 -8.44 -0.81
N ILE A 36 1.64 -8.59 -1.84
CA ILE A 36 1.37 -7.51 -2.81
C ILE A 36 0.64 -6.35 -2.12
N THR A 37 -0.44 -6.62 -1.39
CA THR A 37 -1.19 -5.59 -0.65
C THR A 37 -0.31 -4.85 0.34
N ALA A 38 0.48 -5.58 1.14
CA ALA A 38 1.40 -4.97 2.10
C ALA A 38 2.44 -4.07 1.41
N ALA A 39 2.98 -4.49 0.26
CA ALA A 39 3.93 -3.68 -0.49
C ALA A 39 3.30 -2.37 -1.02
N HIS A 40 2.04 -2.40 -1.48
CA HIS A 40 1.34 -1.17 -1.88
C HIS A 40 1.10 -0.24 -0.71
N GLU A 41 0.65 -0.77 0.43
CA GLU A 41 0.49 0.04 1.64
C GLU A 41 1.82 0.68 2.02
N ASP A 42 2.90 -0.08 2.13
CA ASP A 42 4.20 0.45 2.51
C ASP A 42 4.70 1.54 1.53
N THR A 43 4.54 1.35 0.21
CA THR A 43 4.85 2.40 -0.77
C THR A 43 4.04 3.67 -0.49
N ALA A 44 2.72 3.55 -0.27
CA ALA A 44 1.85 4.69 0.00
C ALA A 44 2.24 5.44 1.28
N PHE A 45 2.46 4.71 2.37
CA PHE A 45 2.90 5.30 3.65
C PHE A 45 4.24 6.00 3.49
N ASN A 46 5.21 5.39 2.81
CA ASN A 46 6.54 5.97 2.65
C ASN A 46 6.51 7.30 1.88
N ILE A 47 5.61 7.45 0.90
CA ILE A 47 5.49 8.69 0.13
C ILE A 47 4.79 9.77 0.93
N VAL A 48 3.64 9.44 1.51
CA VAL A 48 2.85 10.42 2.25
C VAL A 48 3.57 10.88 3.51
N LYS A 49 4.38 10.03 4.16
CA LYS A 49 5.27 10.43 5.26
C LYS A 49 6.34 11.46 4.88
N GLN A 50 6.67 11.61 3.60
CA GLN A 50 7.63 12.62 3.15
C GLN A 50 7.01 14.02 3.03
N TRP A 51 5.68 14.12 2.99
CA TRP A 51 5.01 15.41 2.91
C TRP A 51 4.95 16.04 4.30
N GLN A 52 5.54 17.23 4.44
CA GLN A 52 5.74 17.90 5.74
C GLN A 52 4.43 18.27 6.44
N ASP A 53 3.35 18.42 5.68
CA ASP A 53 2.02 18.76 6.13
C ASP A 53 1.15 17.51 6.42
N THR A 54 1.72 16.30 6.47
CA THR A 54 0.93 15.08 6.77
C THR A 54 0.72 14.93 8.27
N ARG A 55 -0.51 15.13 8.73
CA ARG A 55 -0.88 14.82 10.12
C ARG A 55 -1.10 13.33 10.32
N SER A 56 -1.97 12.75 9.52
CA SER A 56 -2.32 11.33 9.61
C SER A 56 -2.60 10.76 8.23
N VAL A 57 -2.42 9.46 8.09
CA VAL A 57 -2.64 8.74 6.84
C VAL A 57 -3.43 7.46 7.12
N SER A 58 -4.37 7.13 6.24
CA SER A 58 -5.11 5.86 6.28
C SER A 58 -5.22 5.21 4.91
N ILE A 59 -5.20 3.88 4.88
CA ILE A 59 -5.40 3.04 3.70
C ILE A 59 -6.04 1.73 4.15
N GLY A 60 -7.23 1.43 3.62
CA GLY A 60 -8.00 0.27 4.08
C GLY A 60 -8.21 0.29 5.59
N SER A 61 -7.76 -0.76 6.29
CA SER A 61 -7.83 -0.87 7.76
C SER A 61 -6.61 -0.31 8.49
N ARG A 62 -5.55 0.08 7.77
CA ARG A 62 -4.31 0.60 8.36
C ARG A 62 -4.39 2.13 8.45
N ALA A 63 -4.05 2.66 9.62
CA ALA A 63 -3.98 4.10 9.86
C ALA A 63 -2.79 4.44 10.77
N GLU A 64 -2.16 5.59 10.54
CA GLU A 64 -1.03 6.07 11.32
C GLU A 64 -1.06 7.60 11.45
N THR A 65 -0.71 8.10 12.63
CA THR A 65 -0.49 9.54 12.88
C THR A 65 1.02 9.83 12.79
N ILE A 66 1.38 10.84 11.99
CA ILE A 66 2.75 11.19 11.64
C ILE A 66 3.18 12.49 12.34
N HIS A 67 2.35 13.54 12.24
CA HIS A 67 2.57 14.85 12.86
C HIS A 67 1.36 15.25 13.72
N PRO A 68 1.53 16.18 14.68
CA PRO A 68 0.42 16.66 15.52
C PRO A 68 -0.61 17.46 14.72
N GLU A 69 -0.18 18.18 13.69
CA GLU A 69 -1.00 19.10 12.89
C GLU A 69 -0.82 18.85 11.39
N GLY A 70 -1.72 19.40 10.57
CA GLY A 70 -1.69 19.28 9.11
C GLY A 70 -2.89 18.52 8.54
N TYR A 71 -2.71 17.95 7.36
CA TYR A 71 -3.79 17.26 6.64
C TYR A 71 -3.93 15.79 7.08
N GLU A 72 -5.18 15.36 7.23
CA GLU A 72 -5.54 13.94 7.19
C GLU A 72 -5.53 13.49 5.72
N ARG A 73 -4.90 12.35 5.43
CA ARG A 73 -4.83 11.80 4.08
C ARG A 73 -5.44 10.41 4.03
N VAL A 74 -6.46 10.24 3.19
CA VAL A 74 -7.07 8.95 2.92
C VAL A 74 -6.59 8.47 1.57
N ILE A 75 -5.94 7.31 1.55
CA ILE A 75 -5.34 6.73 0.36
C ILE A 75 -6.21 5.60 -0.15
N THR A 76 -6.49 5.64 -1.45
CA THR A 76 -7.17 4.58 -2.19
C THR A 76 -6.26 4.03 -3.27
N ILE A 77 -6.14 2.71 -3.35
CA ILE A 77 -5.46 2.05 -4.48
C ILE A 77 -6.41 2.07 -5.67
N VAL A 78 -6.03 2.77 -6.73
CA VAL A 78 -6.86 2.91 -7.94
C VAL A 78 -6.57 1.77 -8.91
N SER A 79 -5.28 1.49 -9.12
CA SER A 79 -4.85 0.43 -10.02
C SER A 79 -3.44 -0.03 -9.67
N HIS A 80 -3.04 -1.19 -10.21
CA HIS A 80 -1.70 -1.70 -10.10
C HIS A 80 -1.35 -2.60 -11.28
N THR A 81 -0.06 -2.68 -11.59
CA THR A 81 0.51 -3.66 -12.53
C THR A 81 1.38 -4.65 -11.75
N ARG A 82 1.47 -5.87 -12.27
CA ARG A 82 2.34 -6.94 -11.75
C ARG A 82 3.20 -7.47 -12.89
N ASN A 83 4.36 -6.86 -13.08
CA ASN A 83 5.34 -7.26 -14.09
C ASN A 83 6.73 -6.68 -13.73
N PRO A 84 7.79 -7.49 -13.56
CA PRO A 84 7.84 -8.95 -13.65
C PRO A 84 7.11 -9.70 -12.53
N ASP A 85 6.68 -10.92 -12.86
CA ASP A 85 6.10 -11.90 -11.93
C ASP A 85 6.90 -13.21 -11.97
N TYR A 86 7.89 -13.34 -11.11
CA TYR A 86 8.82 -14.46 -11.12
C TYR A 86 8.48 -15.50 -10.05
N THR A 87 8.39 -16.76 -10.47
CA THR A 87 8.25 -17.91 -9.56
C THR A 87 9.37 -18.91 -9.80
N LYS A 88 9.94 -19.43 -8.72
CA LYS A 88 10.96 -20.49 -8.75
C LYS A 88 10.64 -21.57 -7.74
N THR A 89 10.52 -22.80 -8.23
CA THR A 89 10.44 -23.99 -7.39
C THR A 89 11.79 -24.69 -7.40
N LYS A 90 12.34 -25.00 -6.22
CA LYS A 90 13.54 -25.82 -6.05
C LYS A 90 13.20 -27.05 -5.20
N LYS A 91 13.71 -28.22 -5.58
CA LYS A 91 13.72 -29.40 -4.72
C LYS A 91 15.11 -29.56 -4.10
N ASP A 92 15.17 -29.84 -2.81
CA ASP A 92 16.41 -30.26 -2.18
C ASP A 92 16.69 -31.75 -2.41
N TRP A 93 17.88 -32.22 -2.03
CA TRP A 93 18.32 -33.61 -2.20
C TRP A 93 17.49 -34.62 -1.38
N SER A 94 16.74 -34.14 -0.38
CA SER A 94 15.79 -34.95 0.41
C SER A 94 14.38 -35.00 -0.21
N GLY A 95 14.20 -34.40 -1.39
CA GLY A 95 12.92 -34.34 -2.10
C GLY A 95 11.96 -33.26 -1.59
N ARG A 96 12.37 -32.41 -0.64
CA ARG A 96 11.51 -31.33 -0.13
C ARG A 96 11.47 -30.19 -1.13
N SER A 97 10.26 -29.75 -1.45
CA SER A 97 10.02 -28.60 -2.32
C SER A 97 10.12 -27.30 -1.53
N SER A 98 10.77 -26.31 -2.14
CA SER A 98 10.70 -24.90 -1.75
C SER A 98 10.18 -24.10 -2.93
N PHE A 99 9.27 -23.19 -2.64
CA PHE A 99 8.68 -22.27 -3.59
C PHE A 99 9.10 -20.86 -3.21
N ASN A 100 9.58 -20.10 -4.19
CA ASN A 100 9.93 -18.70 -4.03
C ASN A 100 9.19 -17.90 -5.10
N TRP A 101 8.56 -16.82 -4.68
CA TRP A 101 7.89 -15.85 -5.52
C TRP A 101 8.53 -14.48 -5.31
N GLN A 102 8.69 -13.75 -6.41
CA GLN A 102 9.13 -12.36 -6.44
C GLN A 102 8.30 -11.62 -7.48
N GLY A 103 7.72 -10.49 -7.11
CA GLY A 103 6.96 -9.65 -8.03
C GLY A 103 7.30 -8.19 -7.86
N SER A 104 7.14 -7.43 -8.93
CA SER A 104 7.22 -5.98 -8.92
C SER A 104 6.27 -5.37 -9.95
N GLY A 105 6.15 -4.05 -9.94
CA GLY A 105 5.35 -3.31 -10.90
C GLY A 105 5.15 -1.88 -10.45
N SER A 106 4.04 -1.30 -10.90
CA SER A 106 3.60 0.04 -10.52
C SER A 106 2.25 -0.02 -9.82
N VAL A 107 1.98 0.93 -8.95
CA VAL A 107 0.71 1.10 -8.26
C VAL A 107 0.31 2.57 -8.34
N THR A 108 -0.95 2.82 -8.68
CA THR A 108 -1.52 4.16 -8.73
C THR A 108 -2.40 4.36 -7.51
N PHE A 109 -2.09 5.39 -6.74
CA PHE A 109 -2.85 5.81 -5.57
C PHE A 109 -3.61 7.09 -5.87
N LYS A 110 -4.80 7.20 -5.31
CA LYS A 110 -5.52 8.45 -5.11
C LYS A 110 -5.40 8.84 -3.64
N VAL A 111 -4.95 10.05 -3.37
CA VAL A 111 -4.77 10.60 -2.02
C VAL A 111 -5.74 11.76 -1.86
N ASP A 112 -6.78 11.54 -1.06
CA ASP A 112 -7.75 12.54 -0.67
C ASP A 112 -7.28 13.21 0.63
N SER A 113 -7.02 14.52 0.58
CA SER A 113 -6.53 15.31 1.73
C SER A 113 -7.67 16.09 2.37
N PHE A 114 -7.69 16.14 3.69
CA PHE A 114 -8.68 16.88 4.48
C PHE A 114 -7.96 17.78 5.47
N ALA A 115 -8.18 19.09 5.35
CA ALA A 115 -7.68 20.05 6.33
C ALA A 115 -8.33 19.81 7.70
N GLU A 116 -7.63 20.19 8.74
CA GLU A 116 -8.22 20.36 10.07
C GLU A 116 -9.42 21.30 9.95
N LYS A 117 -10.57 20.91 10.51
CA LYS A 117 -11.67 21.86 10.66
C LYS A 117 -11.12 22.97 11.57
N GLN A 118 -10.91 24.17 11.03
CA GLN A 118 -10.67 25.32 11.90
C GLN A 118 -11.86 25.42 12.87
N PRO A 119 -11.63 25.68 14.17
CA PRO A 119 -12.73 25.98 15.05
C PRO A 119 -13.47 27.21 14.49
N GLU A 120 -14.79 27.07 14.31
CA GLU A 120 -15.69 28.17 13.91
C GLU A 120 -15.66 29.33 14.92
#